data_AF-A0A1S6XRT4-F1
#
_entry.id   AF-A0A1S6XRT4-F1
#
_cell.length_a   1.000
_cell.length_b   1.000
_cell.length_c   1.000
_cell.angle_alpha   90.00
_cell.angle_beta   90.00
_cell.angle_gamma   90.00
#
_symmetry.space_group_name_H-M   'P 1'
#
loop_
_entity.id
_entity.type
_entity.pdbx_description
1 polymer ?
#
loop_
_entity_poly.entity_id
_entity_poly.type
_entity_poly.pdbx_seq_one_letter_code
_entity_poly.pdbx_strand_id
1 'polypeptide(L)'
;MEKLKFPPEEGMEVIAVGKLTTYPGSSKYQIVIDALEPTGVGALMTLLENRKKKLADEGLFDEAKKRPLPYMPQIIGVVTSPTGAVIHDIIHRISDRFPLHILVWPVRVQGETSGREVACAIEGFNALPLGGVLLKPDLIIVARGEGV
;
A
#
# COMPACT_ATOMS: atom_id res chain seq x y z
N MET A 1 -42.92 4.85 -15.19
CA MET A 1 -41.60 4.22 -15.44
C MET A 1 -40.56 5.22 -15.00
N GLU A 2 -40.06 5.07 -13.77
CA GLU A 2 -38.90 5.85 -13.33
C GLU A 2 -37.71 5.46 -14.20
N LYS A 3 -37.06 6.47 -14.79
CA LYS A 3 -35.85 6.27 -15.56
C LYS A 3 -34.71 6.02 -14.58
N LEU A 4 -33.90 5.00 -14.85
CA LEU A 4 -32.60 4.84 -14.22
C LEU A 4 -31.82 6.16 -14.36
N LYS A 5 -31.25 6.65 -13.25
CA LYS A 5 -30.50 7.92 -13.23
C LYS A 5 -29.25 7.86 -14.12
N PHE A 6 -28.71 6.67 -14.34
CA PHE A 6 -27.58 6.40 -15.23
C PHE A 6 -27.74 5.00 -15.85
N PRO A 7 -27.31 4.79 -17.09
CA PRO A 7 -27.18 3.44 -17.65
C PRO A 7 -26.03 2.70 -16.94
N PRO A 8 -26.20 1.43 -16.54
CA PRO A 8 -25.09 0.65 -16.00
C PRO A 8 -24.05 0.39 -17.10
N GLU A 9 -22.77 0.55 -16.76
CA GLU A 9 -21.64 0.25 -17.64
C GLU A 9 -21.08 -1.14 -17.33
N GLU A 10 -20.45 -1.76 -18.32
CA GLU A 10 -19.82 -3.08 -18.14
C GLU A 10 -18.69 -3.00 -17.10
N GLY A 11 -18.76 -3.86 -16.08
CA GLY A 11 -17.83 -3.84 -14.93
C GLY A 11 -18.22 -2.93 -13.77
N MET A 12 -19.35 -2.20 -13.87
CA MET A 12 -19.84 -1.35 -12.79
C MET A 12 -20.47 -2.17 -11.65
N GLU A 13 -19.94 -2.02 -10.44
CA GLU A 13 -20.61 -2.52 -9.24
C GLU A 13 -21.74 -1.57 -8.82
N VAL A 14 -22.91 -2.13 -8.58
CA VAL A 14 -24.11 -1.38 -8.21
C VAL A 14 -24.85 -2.08 -7.06
N ILE A 15 -25.45 -1.27 -6.18
CA ILE A 15 -26.55 -1.71 -5.32
C ILE A 15 -27.86 -1.46 -6.07
N ALA A 16 -28.64 -2.53 -6.26
CA ALA A 16 -29.98 -2.47 -6.80
C ALA A 16 -31.00 -2.77 -5.69
N VAL A 17 -32.00 -1.89 -5.54
CA VAL A 17 -33.17 -2.11 -4.67
C VAL A 17 -34.39 -2.35 -5.56
N GLY A 18 -35.19 -3.36 -5.25
CA GLY A 18 -36.34 -3.70 -6.07
C GLY A 18 -37.14 -4.90 -5.56
N LYS A 19 -38.13 -5.32 -6.35
CA LYS A 19 -39.01 -6.45 -6.03
C LYS A 19 -38.60 -7.69 -6.81
N LEU A 20 -38.44 -8.81 -6.09
CA LEU A 20 -38.22 -10.11 -6.71
C LEU A 20 -39.57 -10.73 -7.10
N THR A 21 -39.70 -11.11 -8.36
CA THR A 21 -40.83 -11.83 -8.93
C THR A 21 -40.38 -13.21 -9.39
N THR A 22 -41.23 -14.21 -9.18
CA THR A 22 -40.92 -15.60 -9.50
C THR A 22 -41.94 -16.15 -10.47
N TYR A 23 -41.47 -16.94 -11.45
CA TYR A 23 -42.32 -17.65 -12.41
C TYR A 23 -42.26 -19.16 -12.10
N PRO A 24 -43.22 -19.70 -11.33
CA PRO A 24 -43.13 -21.04 -10.75
C PRO A 24 -42.99 -22.15 -11.79
N GLY A 25 -43.59 -21.99 -12.98
CA GLY A 25 -43.53 -22.99 -14.05
C GLY A 25 -42.18 -23.08 -14.79
N SER A 26 -41.23 -22.18 -14.52
CA SER A 26 -39.95 -22.14 -15.23
C SER A 26 -38.73 -21.94 -14.33
N SER A 27 -38.92 -21.92 -13.00
CA SER A 27 -37.86 -21.64 -12.01
C SER A 27 -37.05 -20.36 -12.32
N LYS A 28 -37.69 -19.39 -12.99
CA LYS A 28 -37.08 -18.11 -13.34
C LYS A 28 -37.39 -17.09 -12.26
N TYR A 29 -36.34 -16.38 -11.86
CA TYR A 29 -36.40 -15.25 -10.94
C TYR A 29 -36.14 -13.98 -11.73
N GLN A 30 -36.96 -12.96 -11.52
CA GLN A 30 -36.79 -11.65 -12.14
C GLN A 30 -36.86 -10.59 -11.04
N ILE A 31 -35.85 -9.73 -10.96
CA ILE A 31 -35.88 -8.56 -10.10
C ILE A 31 -36.34 -7.34 -10.90
N VAL A 32 -37.39 -6.67 -10.44
CA VAL A 32 -37.82 -5.37 -10.95
C VAL A 32 -37.14 -4.30 -10.10
N ILE A 33 -36.17 -3.59 -10.69
CA ILE A 33 -35.33 -2.61 -9.99
C ILE A 33 -36.10 -1.30 -9.86
N ASP A 34 -36.26 -0.83 -8.61
CA ASP A 34 -36.86 0.46 -8.27
C ASP A 34 -35.77 1.55 -8.14
N ALA A 35 -34.58 1.19 -7.62
CA ALA A 35 -33.44 2.11 -7.49
C ALA A 35 -32.10 1.41 -7.78
N LEU A 36 -31.19 2.15 -8.41
CA LEU A 36 -29.84 1.71 -8.75
C LEU A 36 -28.84 2.76 -8.28
N GLU A 37 -27.88 2.36 -7.43
CA GLU A 37 -26.81 3.23 -6.93
C GLU A 37 -25.44 2.60 -7.19
N PRO A 38 -24.44 3.36 -7.68
CA PRO A 38 -23.10 2.82 -7.86
C PRO A 38 -22.44 2.53 -6.51
N THR A 39 -21.80 1.37 -6.34
CA THR A 39 -21.07 1.03 -5.12
C THR A 39 -19.59 1.43 -5.16
N GLY A 40 -19.12 1.96 -4.04
CA GLY A 40 -17.87 2.71 -3.85
C GLY A 40 -16.53 1.95 -3.96
N VAL A 41 -16.51 0.70 -4.44
CA VAL A 41 -15.25 0.03 -4.80
C VAL A 41 -14.64 0.69 -6.04
N GLY A 42 -15.49 1.07 -7.00
CA GLY A 42 -15.07 1.81 -8.19
C GLY A 42 -14.44 3.17 -7.86
N ALA A 43 -15.04 3.95 -6.95
CA ALA A 43 -14.50 5.26 -6.59
C ALA A 43 -13.11 5.18 -5.92
N LEU A 44 -12.91 4.24 -5.01
CA LEU A 44 -11.60 4.04 -4.37
C LEU A 44 -10.56 3.50 -5.37
N MET A 45 -10.95 2.57 -6.25
CA MET A 45 -10.10 2.06 -7.32
C MET A 45 -9.71 3.18 -8.29
N THR A 46 -10.66 4.00 -8.73
CA THR A 46 -10.41 5.16 -9.57
C THR A 46 -9.47 6.17 -8.88
N LEU A 47 -9.64 6.43 -7.59
CA LEU A 47 -8.72 7.28 -6.82
C LEU A 47 -7.30 6.68 -6.76
N LEU A 48 -7.19 5.36 -6.60
CA LEU A 48 -5.92 4.64 -6.58
C LEU A 48 -5.24 4.66 -7.95
N GLU A 49 -5.97 4.37 -9.02
CA GLU A 49 -5.47 4.42 -10.39
C GLU A 49 -5.02 5.83 -10.78
N ASN A 50 -5.82 6.85 -10.47
CA ASN A 50 -5.47 8.24 -10.71
C ASN A 50 -4.19 8.65 -9.96
N ARG A 51 -4.04 8.25 -8.68
CA ARG A 51 -2.79 8.48 -7.94
C ARG A 51 -1.62 7.73 -8.57
N LYS A 52 -1.79 6.45 -8.90
CA LYS A 52 -0.74 5.63 -9.50
C LYS A 52 -0.27 6.23 -10.82
N LYS A 53 -1.20 6.66 -11.67
CA LYS A 53 -0.91 7.35 -12.92
C LYS A 53 -0.15 8.65 -12.68
N LYS A 54 -0.63 9.51 -11.76
CA LYS A 54 0.08 10.75 -11.40
C LYS A 54 1.52 10.50 -10.95
N LEU A 55 1.75 9.54 -10.06
CA LEU A 55 3.10 9.20 -9.57
C LEU A 55 3.96 8.55 -10.66
N ALA A 56 3.36 7.80 -11.59
CA ALA A 56 4.04 7.26 -12.76
C ALA A 56 4.45 8.36 -13.74
N ASP A 57 3.59 9.35 -13.97
CA ASP A 57 3.85 10.52 -14.83
C ASP A 57 4.95 11.42 -14.24
N GLU A 58 5.05 11.50 -12.91
CA GLU A 58 6.20 12.10 -12.20
C GLU A 58 7.51 11.26 -12.37
N GLY A 59 7.41 10.09 -12.99
CA GLY A 59 8.53 9.18 -13.26
C GLY A 59 9.07 8.52 -11.99
N LEU A 60 8.30 8.43 -10.91
CA LEU A 60 8.75 7.85 -9.64
C LEU A 60 8.92 6.33 -9.70
N PHE A 61 8.28 5.69 -10.68
CA PHE A 61 8.35 4.24 -10.91
C PHE A 61 9.27 3.85 -12.07
N ASP A 62 10.00 4.79 -12.65
CA ASP A 62 10.90 4.52 -13.76
C ASP A 62 12.00 3.53 -13.33
N GLU A 63 12.13 2.42 -14.07
CA GLU A 63 13.16 1.41 -13.84
C GLU A 63 14.57 2.01 -13.92
N ALA A 64 14.78 3.03 -14.75
CA ALA A 64 16.07 3.71 -14.88
C ALA A 64 16.49 4.45 -13.59
N LYS A 65 15.54 4.78 -12.69
CA LYS A 65 15.83 5.40 -11.39
C LYS A 65 16.11 4.37 -10.29
N LYS A 66 15.88 3.08 -10.54
CA LYS A 66 16.16 2.04 -9.56
C LYS A 66 17.66 1.85 -9.42
N ARG A 67 18.11 1.78 -8.17
CA ARG A 67 19.50 1.44 -7.84
C ARG A 67 19.61 -0.07 -7.67
N PRO A 68 20.66 -0.72 -8.18
CA PRO A 68 20.89 -2.13 -7.93
C PRO A 68 21.08 -2.36 -6.43
N LEU A 69 20.51 -3.44 -5.93
CA LEU A 69 20.70 -3.83 -4.54
C LEU A 69 22.13 -4.36 -4.34
N PRO A 70 22.78 -4.05 -3.21
CA PRO A 70 24.07 -4.62 -2.88
C PRO A 70 23.93 -6.15 -2.77
N TYR A 71 24.88 -6.88 -3.36
CA TYR A 71 24.89 -8.35 -3.30
C TYR A 71 24.99 -8.87 -1.86
N MET A 72 25.78 -8.19 -1.02
CA MET A 72 25.97 -8.53 0.39
C MET A 72 26.08 -7.24 1.23
N PRO A 73 24.98 -6.75 1.82
CA PRO A 73 25.04 -5.63 2.75
C PRO A 73 25.71 -6.05 4.06
N GLN A 74 26.52 -5.17 4.65
CA GLN A 74 27.08 -5.36 5.99
C GLN A 74 26.17 -4.74 7.05
N ILE A 75 25.54 -3.61 6.71
CA ILE A 75 24.68 -2.85 7.61
C ILE A 75 23.35 -2.56 6.93
N ILE A 76 22.26 -2.92 7.63
CA ILE A 76 20.89 -2.68 7.18
C ILE A 76 20.27 -1.60 8.07
N GLY A 77 19.86 -0.50 7.45
CA GLY A 77 19.01 0.51 8.10
C GLY A 77 17.55 0.09 8.00
N VAL A 78 16.79 0.17 9.09
CA VAL A 78 15.37 -0.16 9.13
C VAL A 78 14.59 1.05 9.62
N VAL A 79 13.70 1.56 8.77
CA VAL A 79 12.78 2.66 9.07
C VAL A 79 11.40 2.05 9.31
N THR A 80 10.98 2.00 10.58
CA THR A 80 9.70 1.39 10.99
C THR A 80 9.28 1.86 12.38
N SER A 81 8.08 1.47 12.82
CA SER A 81 7.62 1.67 14.20
C SER A 81 8.36 0.73 15.15
N PRO A 82 8.82 1.20 16.32
CA PRO A 82 9.52 0.37 17.29
C PRO A 82 8.62 -0.67 18.00
N THR A 83 7.29 -0.55 17.90
CA THR A 83 6.33 -1.39 18.65
C THR A 83 5.62 -2.46 17.81
N GLY A 84 5.92 -2.56 16.51
CA GLY A 84 5.20 -3.46 15.60
C GLY A 84 5.82 -4.86 15.47
N ALA A 85 5.01 -5.86 15.16
CA ALA A 85 5.49 -7.22 14.83
C ALA A 85 6.54 -7.23 13.71
N VAL A 86 6.44 -6.28 12.78
CA VAL A 86 7.33 -6.16 11.63
C VAL A 86 8.81 -5.98 12.01
N ILE A 87 9.14 -5.18 13.03
CA ILE A 87 10.54 -5.02 13.42
C ILE A 87 11.09 -6.32 14.04
N HIS A 88 10.26 -7.01 14.82
CA HIS A 88 10.62 -8.31 15.38
C HIS A 88 10.82 -9.36 14.29
N ASP A 89 9.94 -9.39 13.28
CA ASP A 89 10.07 -10.30 12.13
C ASP A 89 11.34 -10.03 11.34
N ILE A 90 11.66 -8.76 11.06
CA ILE A 90 12.89 -8.37 10.36
C ILE A 90 14.12 -8.83 11.16
N ILE A 91 14.18 -8.51 12.45
CA ILE A 91 15.30 -8.89 13.32
C ILE A 91 15.42 -10.41 13.40
N HIS A 92 14.32 -11.12 13.60
CA HIS A 92 14.31 -12.58 13.72
C HIS A 92 14.75 -13.25 12.41
N ARG A 93 14.24 -12.81 11.25
CA ARG A 93 14.61 -13.37 9.95
C ARG A 93 16.06 -13.11 9.57
N ILE A 94 16.58 -11.92 9.86
CA ILE A 94 18.00 -11.61 9.62
C ILE A 94 18.87 -12.46 10.55
N SER A 95 18.54 -12.54 11.84
CA SER A 95 19.32 -13.31 12.81
C SER A 95 19.32 -14.82 12.53
N ASP A 96 18.22 -15.36 12.01
CA ASP A 96 18.07 -16.79 11.69
C ASP A 96 18.83 -17.19 10.39
N ARG A 97 18.86 -16.30 9.38
CA ARG A 97 19.44 -16.61 8.08
C ARG A 97 20.89 -16.15 7.93
N PHE A 98 21.14 -14.87 8.19
CA PHE A 98 22.45 -14.26 8.04
C PHE A 98 22.57 -13.07 8.99
N PRO A 99 23.13 -13.27 10.20
CA PRO A 99 23.24 -12.22 11.20
C PRO A 99 24.03 -11.02 10.67
N LEU A 100 23.35 -9.89 10.51
CA LEU A 100 23.91 -8.62 10.06
C LEU A 100 23.65 -7.53 11.09
N HIS A 101 24.42 -6.44 11.00
CA HIS A 101 24.19 -5.29 11.86
C HIS A 101 22.94 -4.53 11.40
N ILE A 102 22.03 -4.26 12.33
CA ILE A 102 20.77 -3.58 12.07
C ILE A 102 20.77 -2.24 12.80
N LEU A 103 20.51 -1.17 12.08
CA LEU A 103 20.27 0.17 12.63
C LEU A 103 18.79 0.49 12.49
N VAL A 104 18.11 0.81 13.59
CA VAL A 104 16.68 1.14 13.56
C VAL A 104 16.49 2.64 13.72
N TRP A 105 15.77 3.24 12.77
CA TRP A 105 15.26 4.61 12.89
C TRP A 105 13.75 4.56 13.18
N PRO A 106 13.31 4.88 14.40
CA PRO A 106 11.90 4.79 14.75
C PRO A 106 11.11 5.92 14.08
N VAL A 107 10.05 5.55 13.36
CA VAL A 107 9.11 6.51 12.74
C VAL A 107 7.67 6.02 12.90
N ARG A 108 6.72 6.95 12.77
CA ARG A 108 5.31 6.57 12.56
C ARG A 108 5.14 6.06 11.15
N VAL A 109 4.51 4.89 11.04
CA VAL A 109 4.29 4.21 9.75
C VAL A 109 2.87 4.40 9.20
N GLN A 110 2.01 5.10 9.95
CA GLN A 110 0.62 5.40 9.61
C GLN A 110 0.28 6.85 9.98
N GLY A 111 -0.78 7.38 9.36
CA GLY A 111 -1.23 8.76 9.54
C GLY A 111 -0.55 9.77 8.60
N GLU A 112 -1.03 11.01 8.63
CA GLU A 112 -0.62 12.07 7.70
C GLU A 112 0.86 12.46 7.82
N THR A 113 1.48 12.31 9.00
CA THR A 113 2.89 12.67 9.23
C THR A 113 3.88 11.60 8.79
N SER A 114 3.42 10.37 8.52
CA SER A 114 4.27 9.21 8.22
C SER A 114 5.21 9.47 7.04
N GLY A 115 4.70 10.02 5.93
CA GLY A 115 5.51 10.27 4.75
C GLY A 115 6.70 11.20 5.02
N ARG A 116 6.49 12.27 5.81
CA ARG A 116 7.55 13.22 6.16
C ARG A 116 8.57 12.59 7.11
N GLU A 117 8.11 11.84 8.12
CA GLU A 117 9.00 11.16 9.07
C GLU A 117 9.89 10.12 8.37
N VAL A 118 9.30 9.32 7.47
CA VAL A 118 10.05 8.35 6.66
C VAL A 118 11.08 9.04 5.77
N ALA A 119 10.72 10.13 5.10
CA ALA A 119 11.66 10.89 4.27
C ALA A 119 12.84 11.43 5.09
N CYS A 120 12.57 12.05 6.24
CA CYS A 120 13.62 12.53 7.15
C CYS A 120 14.52 11.40 7.66
N ALA A 121 13.97 10.22 7.94
CA ALA A 121 14.77 9.06 8.37
C ALA A 121 15.70 8.55 7.26
N ILE A 122 15.23 8.51 6.01
CA ILE A 122 16.05 8.14 4.84
C ILE A 122 17.16 9.16 4.63
N GLU A 123 16.85 10.46 4.71
CA GLU A 123 17.85 11.53 4.62
C GLU A 123 18.87 11.44 5.76
N GLY A 124 18.41 11.19 6.98
CA GLY A 124 19.25 10.99 8.15
C GLY A 124 20.24 9.84 7.99
N PHE A 125 19.78 8.67 7.52
CA PHE A 125 20.68 7.56 7.19
C PHE A 125 21.67 7.91 6.08
N ASN A 126 21.22 8.62 5.04
CA ASN A 126 22.10 9.00 3.94
C ASN A 126 23.20 9.99 4.34
N ALA A 127 22.94 10.80 5.37
CA ALA A 127 23.85 11.79 5.94
C ALA A 127 24.82 11.24 6.98
N LEU A 128 24.67 9.97 7.42
CA LEU A 128 25.62 9.35 8.34
C LEU A 128 27.03 9.30 7.73
N PRO A 129 28.07 9.60 8.52
CA PRO A 129 29.44 9.57 8.04
C PRO A 129 29.88 8.13 7.73
N LEU A 130 30.82 8.01 6.78
CA LEU A 130 31.48 6.74 6.46
C LEU A 130 32.44 6.26 7.58
N GLY A 131 32.76 7.13 8.54
CA GLY A 131 33.56 6.81 9.72
C GLY A 131 32.97 7.47 10.96
N GLY A 132 32.67 6.66 11.98
CA GLY A 132 32.01 7.07 13.22
C GLY A 132 31.49 5.87 14.01
N VAL A 133 30.84 6.12 15.16
CA VAL A 133 30.25 5.06 16.00
C VAL A 133 29.07 4.37 15.29
N LEU A 134 28.32 5.12 14.49
CA LEU A 134 27.26 4.62 13.62
C LEU A 134 27.68 4.81 12.17
N LEU A 135 27.77 3.71 11.45
CA LEU A 135 28.12 3.71 10.03
C LEU A 135 26.86 3.81 9.17
N LYS A 136 27.01 4.46 8.01
CA LYS A 136 25.96 4.54 7.00
C LYS A 136 25.53 3.13 6.56
N PRO A 137 24.22 2.83 6.49
CA PRO A 137 23.74 1.54 6.00
C PRO A 137 23.95 1.38 4.48
N ASP A 138 24.24 0.15 4.05
CA ASP A 138 24.37 -0.23 2.64
C ASP A 138 22.99 -0.36 1.97
N LEU A 139 21.99 -0.71 2.78
CA LEU A 139 20.61 -0.95 2.38
C LEU A 139 19.67 -0.37 3.43
N ILE A 140 18.62 0.31 2.99
CA ILE A 140 17.55 0.80 3.88
C ILE A 140 16.26 0.04 3.56
N ILE A 141 15.67 -0.59 4.57
CA ILE A 141 14.35 -1.20 4.54
C ILE A 141 13.36 -0.22 5.15
N VAL A 142 12.39 0.23 4.37
CA VAL A 142 11.22 0.96 4.89
C VAL A 142 10.10 -0.05 5.04
N ALA A 143 9.63 -0.25 6.27
CA ALA A 143 8.65 -1.27 6.56
C ALA A 143 7.44 -0.68 7.30
N ARG A 144 6.25 -1.16 6.95
CA ARG A 144 5.00 -0.86 7.62
C ARG A 144 4.27 -2.17 7.88
N GLY A 145 3.83 -2.38 9.12
CA GLY A 145 2.93 -3.49 9.44
C GLY A 145 1.49 -3.19 9.07
N GLU A 146 0.75 -4.25 8.75
CA GLU A 146 -0.70 -4.17 8.83
C GLU A 146 -1.07 -4.05 10.30
N GLY A 147 -1.90 -3.06 10.63
CA GLY A 147 -2.51 -3.01 11.96
C GLY A 147 -3.43 -4.21 12.06
N VAL A 148 -3.21 -5.06 13.05
CA VAL A 148 -4.22 -6.06 13.44
C VAL A 148 -5.38 -5.32 14.10
#